data_AF-A0A1I6P8J5-F1
#
_entry.id   AF-A0A1I6P8J5-F1
#
_cell.length_a   1.000
_cell.length_b   1.000
_cell.length_c   1.000
_cell.angle_alpha   90.00
_cell.angle_beta   90.00
_cell.angle_gamma   90.00
#
_symmetry.space_group_name_H-M   'P 1'
#
loop_
_entity.id
_entity.type
_entity.pdbx_description
1 polymer ?
#
loop_
_entity_poly.entity_id
_entity_poly.type
_entity_poly.pdbx_seq_one_letter_code
_entity_poly.pdbx_strand_id
1 'polypeptide(L)'
;MSAVPQLGAEAAPAGAGSNRTATVDVVIPVYNEERSLPGCLQVLSRYLGEGFPFSWSITVVDNASTDATLDVAHELAREIPNVRVLHLDRKGRGLALRTAWGYSDADVVVYMDVDLSTGLDALLPLVAPLVNGHSDLAIGSRLAPGARTVRGGKREMISRGYNRMIRWTHGARFTDAQCGFKAARTDVVRPLLRQVRDDSWFFDTELLLLAEHNGLRVHEVPVDWVEDVDTRVNVVRTAADDIAGLVRVARAKITGAARVDGLPQRPEPRAAHPQAVLAKRENGLLWQLVSFGAIGLVSTVLTSVLYAILRGWWPPLLANLVALTVTTLWNTEANRRYTFLQQRGSSGRVHAQGLIVFALYYVVTSGALLGLHACAANPSRWLEVLVLVLSSVVGTALRFVLLRSWVFAAPAKEKETS
;
A
#
# COMPACT_ATOMS: atom_id res chain seq x y z
N MET A 1 -19.18 -60.24 17.51
CA MET A 1 -18.44 -58.97 17.72
C MET A 1 -17.75 -58.63 16.42
N SER A 2 -18.34 -57.73 15.63
CA SER A 2 -17.70 -57.21 14.41
C SER A 2 -18.11 -55.75 14.26
N ALA A 3 -17.11 -54.91 14.05
CA ALA A 3 -17.16 -53.46 14.16
C ALA A 3 -17.83 -52.80 12.95
N VAL A 4 -18.63 -51.76 13.21
CA VAL A 4 -19.08 -50.80 12.20
C VAL A 4 -18.24 -49.54 12.37
N PRO A 5 -17.49 -49.08 11.35
CA PRO A 5 -16.89 -47.75 11.39
C PRO A 5 -17.94 -46.71 11.01
N GLN A 6 -18.14 -45.74 11.90
CA GLN A 6 -18.85 -44.50 11.63
C GLN A 6 -18.02 -43.66 10.65
N LEU A 7 -18.54 -43.42 9.44
CA LEU A 7 -18.02 -42.40 8.53
C LEU A 7 -18.55 -41.03 9.02
N GLY A 8 -17.64 -40.25 9.60
CA GLY A 8 -17.90 -38.85 9.94
C GLY A 8 -18.15 -38.03 8.68
N ALA A 9 -19.13 -37.13 8.76
CA ALA A 9 -19.40 -36.14 7.75
C ALA A 9 -18.23 -35.15 7.66
N GLU A 10 -17.33 -35.40 6.70
CA GLU A 10 -16.26 -34.48 6.34
C GLU A 10 -16.86 -33.40 5.42
N ALA A 11 -16.79 -32.15 5.88
CA ALA A 11 -17.25 -31.00 5.10
C ALA A 11 -16.44 -30.91 3.80
N ALA A 12 -17.14 -30.90 2.66
CA ALA A 12 -16.52 -30.85 1.35
C ALA A 12 -15.61 -29.62 1.20
N PRO A 13 -14.44 -29.76 0.55
CA PRO A 13 -13.57 -28.63 0.26
C PRO A 13 -14.28 -27.64 -0.67
N ALA A 14 -14.28 -26.36 -0.29
CA ALA A 14 -14.70 -25.24 -1.13
C ALA A 14 -13.75 -25.12 -2.34
N GLY A 15 -14.01 -25.92 -3.37
CA GLY A 15 -13.17 -26.01 -4.57
C GLY A 15 -13.82 -26.74 -5.74
N ALA A 16 -15.14 -26.98 -5.70
CA ALA A 16 -15.88 -27.43 -6.87
C ALA A 16 -16.24 -26.20 -7.72
N GLY A 17 -15.31 -25.79 -8.59
CA GLY A 17 -15.54 -24.72 -9.55
C GLY A 17 -16.74 -25.06 -10.43
N SER A 18 -17.84 -24.33 -10.27
CA SER A 18 -18.86 -24.27 -11.30
C SER A 18 -18.18 -23.78 -12.58
N ASN A 19 -18.46 -24.42 -13.72
CA ASN A 19 -18.09 -24.00 -15.08
C ASN A 19 -18.76 -22.66 -15.48
N ARG A 20 -18.84 -21.69 -14.57
CA ARG A 20 -19.40 -20.38 -14.81
C ARG A 20 -18.27 -19.48 -15.29
N THR A 21 -18.40 -18.96 -16.49
CA THR A 21 -17.55 -17.86 -16.98
C THR A 21 -17.61 -16.73 -15.95
N ALA A 22 -16.43 -16.24 -15.52
CA ALA A 22 -16.37 -15.12 -14.60
C ALA A 22 -17.12 -13.91 -15.19
N THR A 23 -17.73 -13.12 -14.31
CA THR A 23 -18.48 -11.92 -14.66
C THR A 23 -17.70 -10.66 -14.30
N VAL A 24 -17.73 -9.67 -15.18
CA VAL A 24 -16.98 -8.41 -15.07
C VAL A 24 -17.92 -7.23 -15.22
N ASP A 25 -17.94 -6.32 -14.26
CA ASP A 25 -18.72 -5.08 -14.34
C ASP A 25 -17.79 -3.88 -14.55
N VAL A 26 -17.87 -3.26 -15.72
CA VAL A 26 -17.08 -2.08 -16.07
C VAL A 26 -17.83 -0.82 -15.67
N VAL A 27 -17.36 -0.17 -14.62
CA VAL A 27 -17.97 1.03 -14.03
C VAL A 27 -17.35 2.28 -14.63
N ILE A 28 -18.21 3.18 -15.13
CA ILE A 28 -17.83 4.45 -15.74
C ILE A 28 -18.50 5.59 -14.96
N PRO A 29 -17.81 6.22 -14.01
CA PRO A 29 -18.30 7.43 -13.35
C PRO A 29 -18.32 8.61 -14.35
N VAL A 30 -19.43 9.34 -14.43
CA VAL A 30 -19.58 10.49 -15.31
C VAL A 30 -20.07 11.72 -14.54
N TYR A 31 -19.59 12.89 -14.92
CA TYR A 31 -20.08 14.18 -14.41
C TYR A 31 -19.99 15.24 -15.51
N ASN A 32 -21.14 15.63 -16.06
CA ASN A 32 -21.25 16.55 -17.18
C ASN A 32 -20.48 16.11 -18.44
N GLU A 33 -20.82 14.91 -18.92
CA GLU A 33 -20.13 14.17 -19.99
C GLU A 33 -21.08 13.77 -21.14
N GLU A 34 -22.14 14.56 -21.37
CA GLU A 34 -23.16 14.32 -22.41
C GLU A 34 -22.57 14.10 -23.83
N ARG A 35 -21.39 14.67 -24.10
CA ARG A 35 -20.68 14.56 -25.38
C ARG A 35 -19.77 13.33 -25.47
N SER A 36 -19.11 12.97 -24.38
CA SER A 36 -18.09 11.92 -24.33
C SER A 36 -18.74 10.53 -24.18
N LEU A 37 -19.82 10.46 -23.41
CA LEU A 37 -20.47 9.20 -23.02
C LEU A 37 -20.93 8.32 -24.21
N PRO A 38 -21.58 8.85 -25.26
CA PRO A 38 -22.01 8.03 -26.40
C PRO A 38 -20.85 7.31 -27.10
N GLY A 39 -19.77 8.04 -27.40
CA GLY A 39 -18.59 7.48 -28.06
C GLY A 39 -17.90 6.44 -27.17
N CYS A 40 -17.78 6.71 -25.88
CA CYS A 40 -17.23 5.79 -24.89
C CYS A 40 -17.98 4.45 -24.90
N LEU A 41 -19.31 4.49 -24.73
CA LEU A 41 -20.12 3.27 -24.65
C LEU A 41 -20.14 2.48 -25.96
N GLN A 42 -20.15 3.15 -27.12
CA GLN A 42 -20.08 2.47 -28.41
C GLN A 42 -18.74 1.74 -28.61
N VAL A 43 -17.61 2.38 -28.28
CA VAL A 43 -16.29 1.77 -28.42
C VAL A 43 -16.11 0.63 -27.43
N LEU A 44 -16.49 0.84 -26.17
CA LEU A 44 -16.34 -0.17 -25.13
C LEU A 44 -17.24 -1.39 -25.35
N SER A 45 -18.53 -1.19 -25.65
CA SER A 45 -19.47 -2.29 -25.88
C SER A 45 -19.06 -3.14 -27.09
N ARG A 46 -18.55 -2.51 -28.15
CA ARG A 46 -17.97 -3.23 -29.31
C ARG A 46 -16.78 -4.08 -28.89
N TYR A 47 -15.80 -3.49 -28.20
CA TYR A 47 -14.62 -4.22 -27.72
C TYR A 47 -15.00 -5.42 -26.85
N LEU A 48 -15.93 -5.22 -25.92
CA LEU A 48 -16.40 -6.28 -25.03
C LEU A 48 -17.19 -7.36 -25.77
N GLY A 49 -17.96 -7.00 -26.80
CA GLY A 49 -18.74 -7.92 -27.62
C GLY A 49 -17.92 -8.76 -28.60
N GLU A 50 -16.81 -8.24 -29.11
CA GLU A 50 -16.03 -8.87 -30.19
C GLU A 50 -14.92 -9.82 -29.70
N GLY A 51 -14.38 -9.64 -28.48
CA GLY A 51 -13.19 -10.39 -28.07
C GLY A 51 -12.93 -10.54 -26.58
N PHE A 52 -13.84 -10.09 -25.70
CA PHE A 52 -13.63 -10.21 -24.27
C PHE A 52 -14.09 -11.60 -23.75
N PRO A 53 -13.22 -12.39 -23.10
CA PRO A 53 -13.49 -13.80 -22.81
C PRO A 53 -14.42 -14.02 -21.60
N PHE A 54 -14.88 -12.94 -20.95
CA PHE A 54 -15.69 -12.99 -19.74
C PHE A 54 -17.08 -12.40 -20.00
N SER A 55 -18.08 -12.87 -19.26
CA SER A 55 -19.40 -12.23 -19.27
C SER A 55 -19.28 -10.82 -18.69
N TRP A 56 -19.92 -9.83 -19.30
CA TRP A 56 -19.68 -8.43 -18.94
C TRP A 56 -20.97 -7.62 -18.81
N SER A 57 -20.88 -6.57 -17.99
CA SER A 57 -21.83 -5.46 -17.94
C SER A 57 -21.07 -4.13 -17.91
N ILE A 58 -21.74 -3.06 -18.29
CA ILE A 58 -21.25 -1.70 -18.12
C ILE A 58 -22.20 -0.96 -17.18
N THR A 59 -21.68 -0.38 -16.12
CA THR A 59 -22.45 0.43 -15.18
C THR A 59 -22.00 1.89 -15.28
N VAL A 60 -22.83 2.72 -15.91
CA VAL A 60 -22.63 4.17 -15.93
C VAL A 60 -23.12 4.75 -14.61
N VAL A 61 -22.28 5.52 -13.93
CA VAL A 61 -22.62 6.15 -12.65
C VAL A 61 -22.65 7.65 -12.84
N ASP A 62 -23.84 8.21 -12.98
CA ASP A 62 -24.04 9.65 -13.02
C ASP A 62 -23.80 10.26 -11.63
N ASN A 63 -22.79 11.12 -11.55
CA ASN A 63 -22.24 11.64 -10.29
C ASN A 63 -22.73 13.07 -10.03
N ALA A 64 -24.05 13.23 -9.98
CA ALA A 64 -24.76 14.50 -9.84
C ALA A 64 -24.53 15.48 -11.00
N SER A 65 -24.69 15.01 -12.25
CA SER A 65 -24.58 15.88 -13.42
C SER A 65 -25.66 16.95 -13.44
N THR A 66 -25.35 18.07 -14.08
CA THR A 66 -26.23 19.24 -14.21
C THR A 66 -26.61 19.54 -15.66
N ASP A 67 -26.13 18.73 -16.61
CA ASP A 67 -26.43 18.79 -18.04
C ASP A 67 -27.25 17.55 -18.46
N ALA A 68 -27.34 17.25 -19.75
CA ALA A 68 -28.15 16.15 -20.26
C ALA A 68 -27.52 14.75 -20.07
N THR A 69 -26.40 14.63 -19.33
CA THR A 69 -25.65 13.35 -19.18
C THR A 69 -26.53 12.20 -18.71
N LEU A 70 -27.41 12.43 -17.73
CA LEU A 70 -28.27 11.37 -17.18
C LEU A 70 -29.30 10.88 -18.19
N ASP A 71 -29.92 11.79 -18.93
CA ASP A 71 -30.90 11.47 -19.98
C ASP A 71 -30.23 10.67 -21.10
N VAL A 72 -29.06 11.13 -21.56
CA VAL A 72 -28.23 10.44 -22.56
C VAL A 72 -27.83 9.04 -22.07
N ALA A 73 -27.45 8.89 -20.80
CA ALA A 73 -27.12 7.58 -20.24
C ALA A 73 -28.31 6.61 -20.29
N HIS A 74 -29.51 7.08 -19.96
CA HIS A 74 -30.74 6.27 -20.02
C HIS A 74 -31.19 5.93 -21.44
N GLU A 75 -30.97 6.82 -22.40
CA GLU A 75 -31.16 6.52 -23.83
C GLU A 75 -30.22 5.41 -24.29
N LEU A 76 -28.92 5.56 -24.03
CA LEU A 76 -27.91 4.57 -24.43
C LEU A 76 -28.11 3.22 -23.74
N ALA A 77 -28.57 3.20 -22.49
CA ALA A 77 -28.86 1.96 -21.77
C ALA A 77 -30.06 1.19 -22.33
N ARG A 78 -30.99 1.85 -23.05
CA ARG A 78 -32.08 1.19 -23.77
C ARG A 78 -31.61 0.61 -25.09
N GLU A 79 -30.61 1.21 -25.71
CA GLU A 79 -30.09 0.81 -27.03
C GLU A 79 -28.99 -0.26 -26.93
N ILE A 80 -28.11 -0.15 -25.94
CA ILE A 80 -26.93 -1.01 -25.79
C ILE A 80 -27.22 -2.07 -24.72
N PRO A 81 -27.19 -3.38 -25.06
CA PRO A 81 -27.41 -4.44 -24.09
C PRO A 81 -26.32 -4.44 -23.02
N ASN A 82 -26.66 -4.94 -21.82
CA ASN A 82 -25.77 -5.04 -20.66
C ASN A 82 -25.27 -3.70 -20.10
N VAL A 83 -25.83 -2.56 -20.53
CA VAL A 83 -25.58 -1.24 -19.93
C VAL A 83 -26.62 -0.95 -18.85
N ARG A 84 -26.15 -0.44 -17.71
CA ARG A 84 -26.99 -0.01 -16.58
C ARG A 84 -26.60 1.41 -16.20
N VAL A 85 -27.55 2.13 -15.61
CA VAL A 85 -27.35 3.50 -15.14
C VAL A 85 -27.66 3.57 -13.66
N LEU A 86 -26.77 4.20 -12.91
CA LEU A 86 -26.93 4.55 -11.51
C LEU A 86 -26.78 6.06 -11.36
N HIS A 87 -27.74 6.72 -10.73
CA HIS A 87 -27.65 8.15 -10.43
C HIS A 87 -27.31 8.37 -8.95
N LEU A 88 -26.49 9.39 -8.69
CA LEU A 88 -26.15 9.87 -7.36
C LEU A 88 -26.47 11.36 -7.24
N ASP A 89 -27.17 11.75 -6.18
CA ASP A 89 -27.53 13.15 -5.92
C ASP A 89 -26.32 14.00 -5.43
N ARG A 90 -25.22 13.36 -5.07
CA ARG A 90 -24.02 14.00 -4.49
C ARG A 90 -22.78 13.68 -5.29
N LYS A 91 -21.97 14.71 -5.54
CA LYS A 91 -20.67 14.57 -6.20
C LYS A 91 -19.66 13.81 -5.33
N GLY A 92 -18.94 12.91 -5.97
CA GLY A 92 -17.72 12.30 -5.46
C GLY A 92 -17.31 11.10 -6.29
N ARG A 93 -16.13 11.10 -6.91
CA ARG A 93 -15.67 9.94 -7.71
C ARG A 93 -15.55 8.69 -6.84
N GLY A 94 -14.96 8.82 -5.66
CA GLY A 94 -14.92 7.74 -4.68
C GLY A 94 -16.30 7.30 -4.20
N LEU A 95 -17.29 8.21 -4.15
CA LEU A 95 -18.68 7.85 -3.87
C LEU A 95 -19.27 7.02 -5.02
N ALA A 96 -19.10 7.45 -6.27
CA ALA A 96 -19.55 6.72 -7.46
C ALA A 96 -19.00 5.29 -7.50
N LEU A 97 -17.68 5.14 -7.32
CA LEU A 97 -17.03 3.83 -7.29
C LEU A 97 -17.47 2.98 -6.10
N ARG A 98 -17.51 3.54 -4.89
CA ARG A 98 -17.97 2.81 -3.70
C ARG A 98 -19.39 2.30 -3.84
N THR A 99 -20.30 3.11 -4.38
CA THR A 99 -21.69 2.71 -4.56
C THR A 99 -21.77 1.61 -5.61
N ALA A 100 -21.23 1.81 -6.81
CA ALA A 100 -21.32 0.80 -7.87
C ALA A 100 -20.65 -0.53 -7.47
N TRP A 101 -19.43 -0.50 -6.95
CA TRP A 101 -18.72 -1.70 -6.52
C TRP A 101 -19.36 -2.36 -5.29
N GLY A 102 -20.02 -1.57 -4.45
CA GLY A 102 -20.73 -2.06 -3.27
C GLY A 102 -21.96 -2.91 -3.62
N TYR A 103 -22.62 -2.64 -4.75
CA TYR A 103 -23.84 -3.33 -5.20
C TYR A 103 -23.61 -4.29 -6.38
N SER A 104 -22.46 -4.23 -7.07
CA SER A 104 -22.21 -5.04 -8.26
C SER A 104 -22.08 -6.53 -7.96
N ASP A 105 -22.95 -7.36 -8.52
CA ASP A 105 -22.93 -8.83 -8.38
C ASP A 105 -21.90 -9.54 -9.28
N ALA A 106 -21.06 -8.79 -9.99
CA ALA A 106 -19.98 -9.35 -10.78
C ALA A 106 -18.87 -9.94 -9.90
N ASP A 107 -18.13 -10.91 -10.43
CA ASP A 107 -16.97 -11.50 -9.76
C ASP A 107 -15.79 -10.49 -9.68
N VAL A 108 -15.66 -9.65 -10.72
CA VAL A 108 -14.67 -8.58 -10.82
C VAL A 108 -15.36 -7.27 -11.17
N VAL A 109 -14.98 -6.20 -10.49
CA VAL A 109 -15.38 -4.83 -10.83
C VAL A 109 -14.21 -4.07 -11.41
N VAL A 110 -14.47 -3.24 -12.41
CA VAL A 110 -13.49 -2.40 -13.09
C VAL A 110 -13.93 -0.95 -13.01
N TYR A 111 -12.99 -0.03 -12.85
CA TYR A 111 -13.16 1.39 -13.04
C TYR A 111 -12.39 1.79 -14.29
N MET A 112 -13.07 2.52 -15.18
CA MET A 112 -12.49 3.17 -16.34
C MET A 112 -13.06 4.60 -16.50
N ASP A 113 -12.24 5.52 -16.97
CA ASP A 113 -12.66 6.88 -17.30
C ASP A 113 -13.47 6.93 -18.61
N VAL A 114 -14.40 7.87 -18.70
CA VAL A 114 -15.30 8.04 -19.86
C VAL A 114 -14.56 8.46 -21.14
N ASP A 115 -13.43 9.13 -21.00
CA ASP A 115 -12.60 9.60 -22.11
C ASP A 115 -11.79 8.47 -22.80
N LEU A 116 -11.80 7.26 -22.22
CA LEU A 116 -10.98 6.13 -22.66
C LEU A 116 -9.49 6.50 -22.77
N SER A 117 -9.01 7.37 -21.88
CA SER A 117 -7.60 7.78 -21.80
C SER A 117 -6.61 6.60 -21.67
N THR A 118 -7.09 5.44 -21.22
CA THR A 118 -6.34 4.18 -21.17
C THR A 118 -6.79 3.25 -22.29
N GLY A 119 -5.84 2.71 -23.05
CA GLY A 119 -6.13 1.75 -24.11
C GLY A 119 -6.88 0.51 -23.62
N LEU A 120 -7.90 0.08 -24.38
CA LEU A 120 -8.72 -1.09 -24.04
C LEU A 120 -7.95 -2.42 -24.11
N ASP A 121 -6.82 -2.46 -24.81
CA ASP A 121 -5.89 -3.60 -24.83
C ASP A 121 -5.35 -3.95 -23.44
N ALA A 122 -5.32 -2.98 -22.51
CA ALA A 122 -4.94 -3.20 -21.13
C ALA A 122 -6.04 -3.83 -20.25
N LEU A 123 -7.30 -3.90 -20.72
CA LEU A 123 -8.43 -4.39 -19.91
C LEU A 123 -8.32 -5.88 -19.58
N LEU A 124 -8.01 -6.71 -20.57
CA LEU A 124 -7.82 -8.14 -20.33
C LEU A 124 -6.62 -8.44 -19.40
N PRO A 125 -5.42 -7.85 -19.60
CA PRO A 125 -4.32 -7.95 -18.64
C PRO A 125 -4.66 -7.48 -17.22
N LEU A 126 -5.57 -6.49 -17.09
CA LEU A 126 -6.03 -6.00 -15.80
C LEU A 126 -6.94 -7.02 -15.08
N VAL A 127 -7.85 -7.66 -15.82
CA VAL A 127 -8.89 -8.55 -15.26
C VAL A 127 -8.41 -9.99 -15.08
N ALA A 128 -7.64 -10.54 -16.03
CA ALA A 128 -7.17 -11.93 -16.00
C ALA A 128 -6.48 -12.37 -14.68
N PRO A 129 -5.57 -11.58 -14.05
CA PRO A 129 -4.94 -11.97 -12.79
C PRO A 129 -5.90 -11.95 -11.59
N LEU A 130 -7.06 -11.30 -11.71
CA LEU A 130 -8.09 -11.29 -10.67
C LEU A 130 -8.96 -12.54 -10.77
N VAL A 131 -9.39 -12.88 -11.99
CA VAL A 131 -10.21 -14.06 -12.27
C VAL A 131 -9.50 -15.35 -11.89
N ASN A 132 -8.19 -15.46 -12.16
CA ASN A 132 -7.42 -16.66 -11.82
C ASN A 132 -6.94 -16.72 -10.36
N GLY A 133 -7.30 -15.72 -9.52
CA GLY A 133 -6.92 -15.65 -8.11
C GLY A 133 -5.43 -15.37 -7.86
N HIS A 134 -4.65 -15.00 -8.88
CA HIS A 134 -3.24 -14.65 -8.72
C HIS A 134 -3.05 -13.33 -7.95
N SER A 135 -3.99 -12.41 -8.13
CA SER A 135 -4.01 -11.06 -7.54
C SER A 135 -5.40 -10.71 -7.02
N ASP A 136 -5.47 -9.77 -6.09
CA ASP A 136 -6.72 -9.34 -5.46
C ASP A 136 -7.22 -8.01 -6.02
N LEU A 137 -6.28 -7.12 -6.34
CA LEU A 137 -6.50 -5.87 -7.05
C LEU A 137 -5.53 -5.77 -8.22
N ALA A 138 -5.93 -5.06 -9.26
CA ALA A 138 -5.10 -4.72 -10.41
C ALA A 138 -5.26 -3.24 -10.74
N ILE A 139 -4.18 -2.58 -11.12
CA ILE A 139 -4.18 -1.16 -11.49
C ILE A 139 -3.43 -0.98 -12.80
N GLY A 140 -3.91 -0.07 -13.64
CA GLY A 140 -3.10 0.53 -14.67
C GLY A 140 -2.02 1.39 -14.02
N SER A 141 -0.81 1.39 -14.59
CA SER A 141 0.27 2.24 -14.14
C SER A 141 0.90 2.99 -15.30
N ARG A 142 0.84 4.32 -15.21
CA ARG A 142 1.53 5.24 -16.12
C ARG A 142 3.02 5.35 -15.82
N LEU A 143 3.46 4.80 -14.69
CA LEU A 143 4.83 4.90 -14.17
C LEU A 143 5.57 3.55 -14.16
N ALA A 144 4.89 2.46 -14.53
CA ALA A 144 5.48 1.14 -14.62
C ALA A 144 6.45 1.06 -15.81
N PRO A 145 7.52 0.24 -15.70
CA PRO A 145 8.38 -0.05 -16.84
C PRO A 145 7.56 -0.56 -18.04
N GLY A 146 7.71 0.08 -19.19
CA GLY A 146 6.97 -0.25 -20.42
C GLY A 146 5.73 0.61 -20.70
N ALA A 147 5.29 1.45 -19.76
CA ALA A 147 4.20 2.39 -20.00
C ALA A 147 4.64 3.50 -20.98
N ARG A 148 3.75 3.90 -21.91
CA ARG A 148 3.97 5.03 -22.82
C ARG A 148 2.93 6.09 -22.55
N THR A 149 3.39 7.28 -22.16
CA THR A 149 2.49 8.37 -21.79
C THR A 149 2.78 9.65 -22.55
N VAL A 150 1.73 10.28 -23.09
CA VAL A 150 1.80 11.64 -23.63
C VAL A 150 1.20 12.59 -22.60
N ARG A 151 2.05 13.36 -21.90
CA ARG A 151 1.64 14.19 -20.76
C ARG A 151 2.47 15.48 -20.65
N GLY A 152 1.87 16.55 -20.14
CA GLY A 152 2.56 17.78 -19.78
C GLY A 152 3.51 17.59 -18.59
N GLY A 153 4.77 18.03 -18.73
CA GLY A 153 5.84 17.77 -17.77
C GLY A 153 5.60 18.25 -16.33
N LYS A 154 4.82 19.32 -16.13
CA LYS A 154 4.45 19.80 -14.77
C LYS A 154 3.61 18.78 -14.01
N ARG A 155 2.59 18.20 -14.67
CA ARG A 155 1.70 17.20 -14.07
C ARG A 155 2.44 15.89 -13.81
N GLU A 156 3.35 15.52 -14.70
CA GLU A 156 4.22 14.37 -14.48
C GLU A 156 5.09 14.54 -13.24
N MET A 157 5.74 15.70 -13.06
CA MET A 157 6.57 15.97 -11.88
C MET A 157 5.76 15.88 -10.58
N ILE A 158 4.58 16.49 -10.53
CA ILE A 158 3.68 16.44 -9.36
C ILE A 158 3.28 15.00 -9.05
N SER A 159 2.83 14.26 -10.06
CA SER A 159 2.36 12.88 -9.89
C SER A 159 3.49 11.94 -9.46
N ARG A 160 4.70 12.09 -10.02
CA ARG A 160 5.89 11.33 -9.59
C ARG A 160 6.28 11.67 -8.15
N GLY A 161 6.23 12.96 -7.78
CA GLY A 161 6.49 13.43 -6.43
C GLY A 161 5.52 12.82 -5.41
N TYR A 162 4.23 12.85 -5.71
CA TYR A 162 3.17 12.26 -4.90
C TYR A 162 3.37 10.74 -4.70
N ASN A 163 3.53 9.99 -5.79
CA ASN A 163 3.75 8.54 -5.71
C ASN A 163 5.07 8.18 -5.00
N ARG A 164 6.11 9.02 -5.07
CA ARG A 164 7.34 8.82 -4.29
C ARG A 164 7.10 9.08 -2.80
N MET A 165 6.35 10.13 -2.47
CA MET A 165 5.95 10.43 -1.08
C MET A 165 5.17 9.28 -0.45
N ILE A 166 4.18 8.71 -1.13
CA ILE A 166 3.40 7.57 -0.60
C ILE A 166 4.30 6.35 -0.36
N ARG A 167 5.18 6.02 -1.31
CA ARG A 167 6.12 4.89 -1.15
C ARG A 167 7.05 5.08 0.04
N TRP A 168 7.52 6.31 0.29
CA TRP A 168 8.41 6.60 1.40
C TRP A 168 7.69 6.62 2.75
N THR A 169 6.50 7.22 2.81
CA THR A 169 5.75 7.41 4.07
C THR A 169 4.97 6.17 4.49
N HIS A 170 4.40 5.43 3.54
CA HIS A 170 3.52 4.29 3.81
C HIS A 170 4.11 2.93 3.41
N GLY A 171 5.31 2.93 2.82
CA GLY A 171 5.96 1.70 2.36
C GLY A 171 5.23 1.02 1.20
N ALA A 172 4.45 1.80 0.44
CA ALA A 172 3.67 1.28 -0.68
C ALA A 172 4.56 0.60 -1.73
N ARG A 173 4.11 -0.50 -2.32
CA ARG A 173 4.86 -1.22 -3.35
C ARG A 173 4.41 -0.86 -4.76
N PHE A 174 3.14 -0.50 -4.94
CA PHE A 174 2.65 0.02 -6.21
C PHE A 174 3.34 1.34 -6.63
N THR A 175 3.39 1.57 -7.94
CA THR A 175 4.07 2.71 -8.55
C THR A 175 3.15 3.88 -8.87
N ASP A 176 1.87 3.65 -9.17
CA ASP A 176 0.90 4.70 -9.53
C ASP A 176 -0.46 4.53 -8.83
N ALA A 177 -0.73 5.31 -7.79
CA ALA A 177 -2.02 5.30 -7.11
C ALA A 177 -3.15 5.95 -7.93
N GLN A 178 -2.82 6.92 -8.78
CA GLN A 178 -3.76 7.90 -9.31
C GLN A 178 -4.30 7.53 -10.70
N CYS A 179 -3.89 6.41 -11.28
CA CYS A 179 -4.36 6.01 -12.60
C CYS A 179 -5.86 5.67 -12.56
N GLY A 180 -6.67 6.26 -13.44
CA GLY A 180 -8.13 6.05 -13.51
C GLY A 180 -8.55 4.71 -14.12
N PHE A 181 -7.70 3.69 -14.00
CA PHE A 181 -7.91 2.36 -14.54
C PHE A 181 -7.56 1.33 -13.48
N LYS A 182 -8.59 0.73 -12.87
CA LYS A 182 -8.42 -0.19 -11.74
C LYS A 182 -9.43 -1.30 -11.79
N ALA A 183 -9.06 -2.48 -11.33
CA ALA A 183 -9.96 -3.59 -11.14
C ALA A 183 -9.72 -4.25 -9.79
N ALA A 184 -10.77 -4.83 -9.23
CA ALA A 184 -10.68 -5.57 -7.99
C ALA A 184 -11.64 -6.74 -8.00
N ARG A 185 -11.29 -7.81 -7.30
CA ARG A 185 -12.25 -8.86 -6.99
C ARG A 185 -13.31 -8.30 -6.05
N THR A 186 -14.57 -8.58 -6.36
CA THR A 186 -15.71 -8.00 -5.65
C THR A 186 -15.75 -8.45 -4.18
N ASP A 187 -15.43 -9.71 -3.91
CA ASP A 187 -15.38 -10.30 -2.57
C ASP A 187 -14.30 -9.66 -1.67
N VAL A 188 -13.22 -9.16 -2.28
CA VAL A 188 -12.13 -8.46 -1.58
C VAL A 188 -12.45 -6.97 -1.39
N VAL A 189 -12.96 -6.32 -2.44
CA VAL A 189 -13.13 -4.86 -2.42
C VAL A 189 -14.29 -4.43 -1.54
N ARG A 190 -15.40 -5.19 -1.48
CA ARG A 190 -16.58 -4.81 -0.68
C ARG A 190 -16.24 -4.64 0.82
N PRO A 191 -15.51 -5.56 1.49
CA PRO A 191 -15.05 -5.33 2.85
C PRO A 191 -14.11 -4.12 3.00
N LEU A 192 -13.19 -3.90 2.05
CA LEU A 192 -12.28 -2.75 2.06
C LEU A 192 -13.04 -1.41 1.98
N LEU A 193 -14.07 -1.33 1.12
CA LEU A 193 -14.86 -0.12 0.91
C LEU A 193 -15.54 0.39 2.20
N ARG A 194 -15.79 -0.48 3.18
CA ARG A 194 -16.34 -0.10 4.49
C ARG A 194 -15.34 0.72 5.33
N GLN A 195 -14.04 0.57 5.06
CA GLN A 195 -12.98 1.32 5.74
C GLN A 195 -12.48 2.53 4.94
N VAL A 196 -12.75 2.57 3.63
CA VAL A 196 -12.47 3.75 2.80
C VAL A 196 -13.40 4.88 3.22
N ARG A 197 -12.83 6.05 3.54
CA ARG A 197 -13.57 7.21 4.05
C ARG A 197 -13.69 8.32 3.03
N ASP A 198 -12.76 8.40 2.09
CA ASP A 198 -12.77 9.45 1.08
C ASP A 198 -13.81 9.16 0.00
N ASP A 199 -14.66 10.14 -0.27
CA ASP A 199 -15.66 10.10 -1.36
C ASP A 199 -15.15 10.75 -2.65
N SER A 200 -13.93 11.31 -2.65
CA SER A 200 -13.41 12.17 -3.71
C SER A 200 -12.19 11.56 -4.41
N TRP A 201 -11.13 12.34 -4.64
CA TRP A 201 -9.96 11.94 -5.43
C TRP A 201 -8.97 11.07 -4.66
N PHE A 202 -8.95 11.17 -3.32
CA PHE A 202 -8.02 10.40 -2.49
C PHE A 202 -8.46 8.93 -2.34
N PHE A 203 -9.72 8.61 -2.69
CA PHE A 203 -10.29 7.26 -2.68
C PHE A 203 -9.33 6.19 -3.22
N ASP A 204 -8.72 6.41 -4.39
CA ASP A 204 -7.84 5.44 -5.03
C ASP A 204 -6.60 5.14 -4.19
N THR A 205 -6.00 6.19 -3.61
CA THR A 205 -4.81 6.05 -2.76
C THR A 205 -5.20 5.33 -1.47
N GLU A 206 -6.31 5.73 -0.85
CA GLU A 206 -6.81 5.12 0.37
C GLU A 206 -7.09 3.63 0.18
N LEU A 207 -7.80 3.27 -0.88
CA LEU A 207 -8.11 1.89 -1.24
C LEU A 207 -6.85 1.04 -1.38
N LEU A 208 -5.87 1.49 -2.17
CA LEU A 208 -4.63 0.74 -2.40
C LEU A 208 -3.78 0.62 -1.14
N LEU A 209 -3.71 1.69 -0.34
CA LEU A 209 -2.98 1.67 0.93
C LEU A 209 -3.62 0.73 1.96
N LEU A 210 -4.95 0.62 1.98
CA LEU A 210 -5.68 -0.33 2.81
C LEU A 210 -5.52 -1.76 2.29
N ALA A 211 -5.55 -1.95 0.97
CA ALA A 211 -5.37 -3.26 0.35
C ALA A 211 -3.99 -3.85 0.70
N GLU A 212 -2.91 -3.12 0.46
CA GLU A 212 -1.56 -3.58 0.79
C GLU A 212 -1.37 -3.75 2.32
N HIS A 213 -2.00 -2.90 3.13
CA HIS A 213 -1.92 -3.02 4.60
C HIS A 213 -2.56 -4.31 5.11
N ASN A 214 -3.63 -4.77 4.47
CA ASN A 214 -4.30 -6.02 4.76
C ASN A 214 -3.67 -7.22 4.04
N GLY A 215 -2.51 -7.04 3.39
CA GLY A 215 -1.72 -8.12 2.78
C GLY A 215 -2.21 -8.58 1.41
N LEU A 216 -3.13 -7.84 0.79
CA LEU A 216 -3.67 -8.15 -0.53
C LEU A 216 -2.64 -7.84 -1.63
N ARG A 217 -2.69 -8.60 -2.71
CA ARG A 217 -1.78 -8.45 -3.85
C ARG A 217 -2.36 -7.49 -4.87
N VAL A 218 -1.63 -6.38 -5.08
CA VAL A 218 -1.88 -5.43 -6.16
C VAL A 218 -1.00 -5.80 -7.37
N HIS A 219 -1.62 -6.00 -8.53
CA HIS A 219 -0.92 -6.17 -9.81
C HIS A 219 -0.89 -4.85 -10.57
N GLU A 220 0.21 -4.54 -11.23
CA GLU A 220 0.35 -3.33 -12.05
C GLU A 220 0.48 -3.72 -13.52
N VAL A 221 -0.41 -3.17 -14.34
CA VAL A 221 -0.39 -3.30 -15.79
C VAL A 221 0.19 -2.00 -16.36
N PRO A 222 1.32 -2.01 -17.08
CA PRO A 222 1.79 -0.82 -17.77
C PRO A 222 0.76 -0.43 -18.85
N VAL A 223 0.37 0.84 -18.86
CA VAL A 223 -0.66 1.33 -19.80
C VAL A 223 -0.10 2.35 -20.77
N ASP A 224 -0.66 2.35 -21.98
CA ASP A 224 -0.55 3.48 -22.90
C ASP A 224 -1.61 4.51 -22.50
N TRP A 225 -1.17 5.74 -22.23
CA TRP A 225 -2.03 6.79 -21.70
C TRP A 225 -1.83 8.11 -22.42
N VAL A 226 -2.94 8.69 -22.88
CA VAL A 226 -2.95 9.98 -23.59
C VAL A 226 -3.66 11.00 -22.71
N GLU A 227 -3.03 12.15 -22.48
CA GLU A 227 -3.64 13.22 -21.69
C GLU A 227 -4.76 13.91 -22.46
N ASP A 228 -5.98 13.88 -21.91
CA ASP A 228 -7.00 14.87 -22.23
C ASP A 228 -6.62 16.23 -21.58
N VAL A 229 -6.61 17.26 -22.42
CA VAL A 229 -6.22 18.63 -22.06
C VAL A 229 -7.35 19.41 -21.39
N ASP A 230 -8.60 18.96 -21.49
CA ASP A 230 -9.68 19.54 -20.69
C ASP A 230 -9.58 19.00 -19.25
N THR A 231 -9.30 19.87 -18.28
CA THR A 231 -9.19 19.41 -16.89
C THR A 231 -9.79 20.43 -15.94
N ARG A 232 -10.87 20.01 -15.28
CA ARG A 232 -11.63 20.80 -14.30
C ARG A 232 -11.12 20.63 -12.86
N VAL A 233 -9.94 20.04 -12.68
CA VAL A 233 -9.39 19.68 -11.35
C VAL A 233 -8.61 20.83 -10.72
N ASN A 234 -9.02 21.22 -9.50
CA ASN A 234 -8.26 22.18 -8.68
C ASN A 234 -7.11 21.47 -7.95
N VAL A 235 -5.90 21.60 -8.51
CA VAL A 235 -4.69 20.89 -8.08
C VAL A 235 -4.30 21.17 -6.62
N VAL A 236 -4.45 22.41 -6.14
CA VAL A 236 -3.99 22.82 -4.80
C VAL A 236 -4.87 22.19 -3.72
N ARG A 237 -6.19 22.26 -3.90
CA ARG A 237 -7.14 21.67 -2.96
C ARG A 237 -6.95 20.16 -2.88
N THR A 238 -6.84 19.49 -4.02
CA THR A 238 -6.60 18.04 -4.08
C THR A 238 -5.32 17.64 -3.35
N ALA A 239 -4.24 18.41 -3.50
CA ALA A 239 -2.99 18.11 -2.80
C ALA A 239 -3.11 18.21 -1.27
N ALA A 240 -3.85 19.20 -0.76
CA ALA A 240 -4.10 19.34 0.67
C ALA A 240 -4.97 18.19 1.22
N ASP A 241 -6.03 17.84 0.49
CA ASP A 241 -6.93 16.73 0.82
C ASP A 241 -6.18 15.39 0.82
N ASP A 242 -5.29 15.18 -0.15
CA ASP A 242 -4.45 13.98 -0.25
C ASP A 242 -3.51 13.86 0.96
N ILE A 243 -2.86 14.95 1.39
CA ILE A 243 -1.99 14.94 2.58
C ILE A 243 -2.80 14.62 3.85
N ALA A 244 -3.97 15.25 4.03
CA ALA A 244 -4.85 14.97 5.14
C ALA A 244 -5.33 13.51 5.14
N GLY A 245 -5.64 12.98 3.95
CA GLY A 245 -5.96 11.59 3.71
C GLY A 245 -4.85 10.63 4.12
N LEU A 246 -3.61 10.93 3.73
CA LEU A 246 -2.43 10.14 4.12
C LEU A 246 -2.24 10.11 5.64
N VAL A 247 -2.36 11.25 6.32
CA VAL A 247 -2.28 11.30 7.79
C VAL A 247 -3.39 10.47 8.44
N ARG A 248 -4.62 10.53 7.89
CA ARG A 248 -5.76 9.73 8.36
C ARG A 248 -5.51 8.23 8.21
N VAL A 249 -5.03 7.79 7.05
CA VAL A 249 -4.69 6.39 6.79
C VAL A 249 -3.56 5.93 7.71
N ALA A 250 -2.51 6.74 7.89
CA ALA A 250 -1.43 6.43 8.81
C ALA A 250 -1.94 6.22 10.25
N ARG A 251 -2.82 7.10 10.75
CA ARG A 251 -3.45 6.96 12.07
C ARG A 251 -4.28 5.68 12.15
N ALA A 252 -5.12 5.39 11.15
CA ALA A 252 -5.94 4.17 11.12
C ALA A 252 -5.11 2.89 11.11
N LYS A 253 -3.96 2.88 10.42
CA LYS A 253 -2.99 1.77 10.43
C LYS A 253 -2.36 1.57 11.81
N ILE A 254 -2.08 2.66 12.53
CA ILE A 254 -1.47 2.61 13.88
C ILE A 254 -2.50 2.15 14.92
N THR A 255 -3.73 2.65 14.87
CA THR A 255 -4.80 2.29 15.82
C THR A 255 -5.41 0.91 15.55
N GLY A 256 -5.08 0.27 14.43
CA GLY A 256 -5.65 -1.00 14.01
C GLY A 256 -7.00 -0.87 13.30
N ALA A 257 -7.60 0.32 13.25
CA ALA A 257 -8.86 0.58 12.56
C ALA A 257 -8.82 0.32 11.04
N ALA A 258 -7.62 0.28 10.44
CA ALA A 258 -7.43 -0.05 9.03
C ALA A 258 -7.47 -1.56 8.73
N ARG A 259 -7.55 -2.43 9.75
CA ARG A 259 -7.64 -3.88 9.56
C ARG A 259 -9.07 -4.27 9.16
N VAL A 260 -9.16 -5.17 8.19
CA VAL A 260 -10.42 -5.70 7.70
C VAL A 260 -10.43 -7.21 7.89
N ASP A 261 -11.36 -7.68 8.70
CA ASP A 261 -11.54 -9.09 8.97
C ASP A 261 -12.21 -9.82 7.80
N GLY A 262 -11.92 -11.12 7.65
CA GLY A 262 -12.53 -11.96 6.62
C GLY A 262 -11.96 -11.78 5.20
N LEU A 263 -10.92 -10.97 5.03
CA LEU A 263 -10.19 -10.91 3.76
C LEU A 263 -9.40 -12.20 3.51
N PRO A 264 -9.27 -12.62 2.23
CA PRO A 264 -8.50 -13.80 1.90
C PRO A 264 -7.05 -13.63 2.33
N GLN A 265 -6.56 -14.59 3.12
CA GLN A 265 -5.14 -14.65 3.48
C GLN A 265 -4.42 -15.56 2.51
N ARG A 266 -3.33 -15.05 1.95
CA ARG A 266 -2.49 -15.85 1.06
C ARG A 266 -1.79 -16.94 1.88
N PRO A 267 -1.91 -18.22 1.49
CA PRO A 267 -1.12 -19.28 2.10
C PRO A 267 0.37 -19.03 1.87
N GLU A 268 1.21 -19.50 2.79
CA GLU A 268 2.65 -19.40 2.61
C GLU A 268 3.10 -20.06 1.30
N PRO A 269 4.17 -19.57 0.65
CA PRO A 269 4.69 -20.20 -0.55
C PRO A 269 4.97 -21.68 -0.30
N ARG A 270 4.27 -22.54 -1.02
CA ARG A 270 4.49 -23.99 -1.03
C ARG A 270 5.08 -24.37 -2.37
N ALA A 271 6.06 -25.26 -2.36
CA ALA A 271 6.52 -25.83 -3.60
C ALA A 271 5.42 -26.72 -4.18
N ALA A 272 5.16 -26.57 -5.48
CA ALA A 272 4.30 -27.50 -6.20
C ALA A 272 4.95 -28.88 -6.35
N HIS A 273 6.29 -28.93 -6.42
CA HIS A 273 7.04 -30.18 -6.53
C HIS A 273 7.25 -30.83 -5.15
N PRO A 274 6.82 -32.09 -4.94
CA PRO A 274 6.89 -32.76 -3.63
C PRO A 274 8.31 -32.85 -3.04
N GLN A 275 9.33 -32.88 -3.89
CA GLN A 275 10.73 -33.01 -3.48
C GLN A 275 11.50 -31.69 -3.49
N ALA A 276 10.82 -30.55 -3.61
CA ALA A 276 11.51 -29.26 -3.62
C ALA A 276 12.20 -29.00 -2.28
N VAL A 277 13.51 -28.85 -2.31
CA VAL A 277 14.30 -28.41 -1.17
C VAL A 277 14.20 -26.88 -1.09
N LEU A 278 13.42 -26.38 -0.13
CA LEU A 278 13.23 -24.96 0.07
C LEU A 278 14.46 -24.34 0.75
N ALA A 279 15.00 -23.28 0.17
CA ALA A 279 16.03 -22.48 0.82
C ALA A 279 15.46 -21.80 2.07
N LYS A 280 16.03 -22.08 3.26
CA LYS A 280 15.75 -21.29 4.46
C LYS A 280 16.51 -19.98 4.37
N ARG A 281 15.78 -18.86 4.35
CA ARG A 281 16.38 -17.52 4.40
C ARG A 281 16.79 -17.20 5.85
N GLU A 282 17.87 -17.81 6.29
CA GLU A 282 18.52 -17.52 7.57
C GLU A 282 19.78 -16.70 7.29
N ASN A 283 19.68 -15.38 7.45
CA ASN A 283 20.88 -14.56 7.49
C ASN A 283 21.58 -14.84 8.82
N GLY A 284 22.71 -15.56 8.74
CA GLY A 284 23.51 -15.92 9.91
C GLY A 284 23.94 -14.71 10.75
N LEU A 285 24.35 -14.96 12.00
CA LEU A 285 24.73 -13.92 12.96
C LEU A 285 25.81 -12.95 12.41
N LEU A 286 26.74 -13.45 11.60
CA LEU A 286 27.75 -12.65 10.92
C LEU A 286 27.15 -11.56 10.03
N TRP A 287 26.18 -11.89 9.17
CA TRP A 287 25.50 -10.90 8.33
C TRP A 287 24.78 -9.85 9.18
N GLN A 288 24.13 -10.28 10.26
CA GLN A 288 23.42 -9.37 11.15
C GLN A 288 24.37 -8.37 11.79
N LEU A 289 25.53 -8.82 12.27
CA LEU A 289 26.55 -7.92 12.83
C LEU A 289 27.11 -6.95 11.79
N VAL A 290 27.48 -7.44 10.60
CA VAL A 290 28.05 -6.61 9.53
C VAL A 290 27.04 -5.57 9.04
N SER A 291 25.81 -5.98 8.75
CA SER A 291 24.76 -5.06 8.30
C SER A 291 24.35 -4.07 9.38
N PHE A 292 24.23 -4.49 10.64
CA PHE A 292 23.95 -3.60 11.76
C PHE A 292 25.04 -2.54 11.92
N GLY A 293 26.32 -2.94 11.86
CA GLY A 293 27.46 -2.03 11.91
C GLY A 293 27.46 -1.03 10.76
N ALA A 294 27.25 -1.50 9.52
CA ALA A 294 27.19 -0.65 8.34
C ALA A 294 26.03 0.37 8.41
N ILE A 295 24.84 -0.07 8.81
CA ILE A 295 23.68 0.82 9.01
C ILE A 295 23.96 1.82 10.12
N GLY A 296 24.64 1.40 11.20
CA GLY A 296 25.11 2.29 12.27
C GLY A 296 26.00 3.40 11.74
N LEU A 297 27.02 3.07 10.93
CA LEU A 297 27.93 4.04 10.33
C LEU A 297 27.19 5.05 9.44
N VAL A 298 26.31 4.56 8.56
CA VAL A 298 25.49 5.43 7.70
C VAL A 298 24.58 6.34 8.52
N SER A 299 24.03 5.83 9.63
CA SER A 299 23.19 6.62 10.54
C SER A 299 23.98 7.74 11.22
N THR A 300 25.23 7.49 11.60
CA THR A 300 26.09 8.53 12.18
C THR A 300 26.34 9.65 11.16
N VAL A 301 26.68 9.30 9.92
CA VAL A 301 26.88 10.27 8.84
C VAL A 301 25.60 11.06 8.56
N LEU A 302 24.45 10.36 8.45
CA LEU A 302 23.16 10.99 8.19
C LEU A 302 22.75 11.96 9.30
N THR A 303 22.98 11.60 10.56
CA THR A 303 22.71 12.47 11.71
C THR A 303 23.53 13.75 11.62
N SER A 304 24.84 13.65 11.34
CA SER A 304 25.73 14.80 11.22
C SER A 304 25.33 15.74 10.08
N VAL A 305 25.00 15.18 8.90
CA VAL A 305 24.55 15.96 7.74
C VAL A 305 23.22 16.65 8.03
N LEU A 306 22.24 15.91 8.58
CA LEU A 306 20.93 16.44 8.89
C LEU A 306 20.99 17.52 9.98
N TYR A 307 21.82 17.33 11.00
CA TYR A 307 22.09 18.34 12.01
C TYR A 307 22.68 19.62 11.38
N ALA A 308 23.70 19.49 10.53
CA ALA A 308 24.34 20.65 9.87
C ALA A 308 23.34 21.45 9.03
N ILE A 309 22.46 20.76 8.30
CA ILE A 309 21.38 21.36 7.52
C ILE A 309 20.38 22.07 8.44
N LEU A 310 19.81 21.36 9.42
CA LEU A 310 18.79 21.90 10.34
C LEU A 310 19.31 23.07 11.19
N ARG A 311 20.61 23.07 11.51
CA ARG A 311 21.25 24.13 12.29
C ARG A 311 21.17 25.49 11.59
N GLY A 312 21.00 25.52 10.27
CA GLY A 312 20.77 26.75 9.50
C GLY A 312 19.47 27.47 9.84
N TRP A 313 18.46 26.75 10.35
CA TRP A 313 17.15 27.32 10.68
C TRP A 313 16.81 27.21 12.16
N TRP A 314 17.33 26.22 12.88
CA TRP A 314 16.91 25.90 14.24
C TRP A 314 18.03 25.99 15.29
N PRO A 315 17.67 26.23 16.58
CA PRO A 315 18.61 26.19 17.68
C PRO A 315 19.33 24.83 17.80
N PRO A 316 20.56 24.78 18.36
CA PRO A 316 21.37 23.55 18.41
C PRO A 316 20.65 22.35 19.04
N LEU A 317 19.97 22.55 20.16
CA LEU A 317 19.27 21.49 20.88
C LEU A 317 18.12 20.91 20.05
N LEU A 318 17.31 21.77 19.43
CA LEU A 318 16.17 21.36 18.62
C LEU A 318 16.64 20.68 17.31
N ALA A 319 17.63 21.26 16.63
CA ALA A 319 18.22 20.69 15.43
C ALA A 319 18.80 19.29 15.69
N ASN A 320 19.50 19.11 16.81
CA ASN A 320 20.08 17.83 17.20
C ASN A 320 19.01 16.81 17.57
N LEU A 321 18.00 17.21 18.35
CA LEU A 321 16.89 16.33 18.73
C LEU A 321 16.14 15.81 17.50
N VAL A 322 15.82 16.69 16.55
CA VAL A 322 15.14 16.27 15.32
C VAL A 322 16.04 15.40 14.45
N ALA A 323 17.31 15.75 14.28
CA ALA A 323 18.27 14.96 13.50
C ALA A 323 18.42 13.53 14.05
N LEU A 324 18.54 13.39 15.37
CA LEU A 324 18.62 12.10 16.05
C LEU A 324 17.32 11.30 15.94
N THR A 325 16.16 11.96 16.07
CA THR A 325 14.86 11.30 15.98
C THR A 325 14.62 10.74 14.58
N VAL A 326 14.79 11.58 13.54
CA VAL A 326 14.61 11.17 12.14
C VAL A 326 15.57 10.05 11.76
N THR A 327 16.84 10.18 12.14
CA THR A 327 17.84 9.16 11.84
C THR A 327 17.60 7.86 12.62
N THR A 328 17.05 7.92 13.84
CA THR A 328 16.68 6.72 14.60
C THR A 328 15.54 5.97 13.95
N LEU A 329 14.52 6.68 13.45
CA LEU A 329 13.43 6.05 12.70
C LEU A 329 13.95 5.37 11.44
N TRP A 330 14.82 6.06 10.69
CA TRP A 330 15.48 5.50 9.51
C TRP A 330 16.34 4.27 9.84
N ASN A 331 17.20 4.35 10.87
CA ASN A 331 18.06 3.25 11.31
C ASN A 331 17.25 2.02 11.69
N THR A 332 16.15 2.22 12.42
CA THR A 332 15.25 1.13 12.84
C THR A 332 14.61 0.47 11.62
N GLU A 333 14.17 1.27 10.64
CA GLU A 333 13.58 0.76 9.40
C GLU A 333 14.61 0.02 8.53
N ALA A 334 15.83 0.57 8.40
CA ALA A 334 16.91 -0.06 7.67
C ALA A 334 17.29 -1.41 8.29
N ASN A 335 17.41 -1.47 9.62
CA ASN A 335 17.67 -2.73 10.32
C ASN A 335 16.54 -3.74 10.15
N ARG A 336 15.28 -3.30 10.16
CA ARG A 336 14.14 -4.17 9.86
C ARG A 336 14.21 -4.74 8.44
N ARG A 337 14.57 -3.92 7.45
CA ARG A 337 14.57 -4.29 6.03
C ARG A 337 15.78 -5.11 5.58
N TYR A 338 16.93 -4.97 6.24
CA TYR A 338 18.19 -5.55 5.75
C TYR A 338 18.91 -6.45 6.76
N THR A 339 18.80 -6.16 8.05
CA THR A 339 19.52 -6.87 9.11
C THR A 339 18.67 -8.01 9.69
N PHE A 340 17.42 -7.72 10.08
CA PHE A 340 16.53 -8.65 10.77
C PHE A 340 15.33 -9.05 9.89
N LEU A 341 15.60 -9.79 8.81
CA LEU A 341 14.65 -10.14 7.74
C LEU A 341 13.45 -11.05 8.15
N GLN A 342 13.27 -11.36 9.42
CA GLN A 342 12.36 -12.42 9.88
C GLN A 342 11.07 -11.94 10.57
N GLN A 343 10.75 -10.65 10.56
CA GLN A 343 9.53 -10.17 11.21
C GLN A 343 8.38 -9.79 10.28
N ARG A 344 7.21 -10.38 10.55
CA ARG A 344 5.88 -9.87 10.20
C ARG A 344 5.28 -9.22 11.45
N GLY A 345 5.43 -7.90 11.59
CA GLY A 345 4.92 -7.12 12.73
C GLY A 345 4.52 -5.71 12.33
N SER A 346 3.66 -5.03 13.10
CA SER A 346 3.20 -3.68 12.75
C SER A 346 4.36 -2.67 12.80
N SER A 347 4.49 -1.85 11.74
CA SER A 347 5.58 -0.86 11.61
C SER A 347 5.66 0.07 12.82
N GLY A 348 4.50 0.47 13.37
CA GLY A 348 4.42 1.36 14.52
C GLY A 348 5.04 0.77 15.80
N ARG A 349 4.80 -0.51 16.09
CA ARG A 349 5.36 -1.17 17.29
C ARG A 349 6.89 -1.23 17.21
N VAL A 350 7.42 -1.57 16.04
CA VAL A 350 8.86 -1.64 15.79
C VAL A 350 9.52 -0.27 15.98
N HIS A 351 8.93 0.80 15.45
CA HIS A 351 9.48 2.15 15.65
C HIS A 351 9.40 2.62 17.11
N ALA A 352 8.29 2.33 17.80
CA ALA A 352 8.16 2.65 19.23
C ALA A 352 9.22 1.93 20.08
N GLN A 353 9.40 0.63 19.86
CA GLN A 353 10.45 -0.16 20.51
C GLN A 353 11.85 0.34 20.12
N GLY A 354 12.08 0.70 18.86
CA GLY A 354 13.33 1.30 18.39
C GLY A 354 13.67 2.62 19.09
N LEU A 355 12.67 3.48 19.33
CA LEU A 355 12.82 4.71 20.12
C LEU A 355 13.15 4.43 21.59
N ILE A 356 12.54 3.40 22.19
CA ILE A 356 12.89 2.96 23.56
C ILE A 356 14.35 2.51 23.62
N VAL A 357 14.80 1.70 22.65
CA VAL A 357 16.20 1.25 22.58
C VAL A 357 17.16 2.43 22.37
N PHE A 358 16.77 3.43 21.58
CA PHE A 358 17.53 4.67 21.42
C PHE A 358 17.61 5.48 22.73
N ALA A 359 16.49 5.65 23.43
CA ALA A 359 16.47 6.35 24.71
C ALA A 359 17.37 5.64 25.74
N LEU A 360 17.34 4.31 25.78
CA LEU A 360 18.22 3.52 26.65
C LEU A 360 19.71 3.71 26.29
N TYR A 361 20.05 3.68 25.00
CA TYR A 361 21.42 3.98 24.53
C TYR A 361 21.88 5.37 24.97
N TYR A 362 21.00 6.37 24.86
CA TYR A 362 21.29 7.73 25.30
C TYR A 362 21.50 7.80 26.82
N VAL A 363 20.64 7.14 27.62
CA VAL A 363 20.80 7.06 29.08
C VAL A 363 22.12 6.39 29.48
N VAL A 364 22.53 5.31 28.80
CA VAL A 364 23.80 4.62 29.09
C VAL A 364 25.00 5.51 28.80
N THR A 365 25.02 6.18 27.64
CA THR A 365 26.17 7.01 27.23
C THR A 365 26.24 8.32 28.02
N SER A 366 25.12 9.02 28.22
CA SER A 366 25.07 10.23 29.06
C SER A 366 25.25 9.91 30.55
N GLY A 367 24.68 8.82 31.04
CA GLY A 367 24.82 8.38 32.43
C GLY A 367 26.26 8.03 32.80
N ALA A 368 27.02 7.43 31.88
CA ALA A 368 28.44 7.13 32.10
C ALA A 368 29.27 8.42 32.28
N LEU A 369 29.00 9.48 31.51
CA LEU A 369 29.65 10.78 31.68
C LEU A 369 29.23 11.48 32.98
N LEU A 370 27.94 11.45 33.31
CA LEU A 370 27.45 12.01 34.58
C LEU A 370 28.06 11.29 35.79
N GLY A 371 28.17 9.96 35.74
CA GLY A 371 28.84 9.16 36.76
C GLY A 371 30.33 9.49 36.89
N LEU A 372 31.02 9.72 35.76
CA LEU A 372 32.42 10.18 35.78
C LEU A 372 32.55 11.53 36.50
N HIS A 373 31.72 12.51 36.18
CA HIS A 373 31.74 13.84 36.83
C HIS A 373 31.27 13.81 38.30
N ALA A 374 30.48 12.82 38.70
CA ALA A 374 30.11 12.61 40.10
C ALA A 374 31.27 11.99 40.92
N CYS A 375 32.08 11.14 40.31
CA CYS A 375 33.21 10.46 40.96
C CYS A 375 34.53 11.23 40.86
N ALA A 376 34.69 12.12 39.88
CA ALA A 376 35.87 12.93 39.66
C ALA A 376 35.47 14.40 39.45
N ALA A 377 35.97 15.29 40.30
CA ALA A 377 35.63 16.72 40.26
C ALA A 377 36.16 17.43 39.00
N ASN A 378 37.30 16.98 38.44
CA ASN A 378 37.92 17.51 37.22
C ASN A 378 38.52 16.38 36.37
N PRO A 379 37.70 15.56 35.68
CA PRO A 379 38.22 14.51 34.82
C PRO A 379 39.00 15.13 33.65
N SER A 380 40.04 14.44 33.19
CA SER A 380 40.77 14.88 32.00
C SER A 380 39.93 14.62 30.74
N ARG A 381 40.11 15.45 29.70
CA ARG A 381 39.41 15.28 28.42
C ARG A 381 39.63 13.90 27.79
N TRP A 382 40.82 13.33 27.97
CA TRP A 382 41.11 11.97 27.48
C TRP A 382 40.35 10.90 28.24
N LEU A 383 40.13 11.09 29.54
CA LEU A 383 39.32 10.18 30.35
C LEU A 383 37.83 10.28 29.97
N GLU A 384 37.31 11.49 29.72
CA GLU A 384 35.95 11.68 29.19
C GLU A 384 35.76 10.97 27.84
N VAL A 385 36.71 11.14 26.91
CA VAL A 385 36.69 10.46 25.61
C VAL A 385 36.75 8.94 25.77
N LEU A 386 37.61 8.43 26.65
CA LEU A 386 37.73 6.99 26.91
C LEU A 386 36.41 6.41 27.46
N VAL A 387 35.80 7.07 28.45
CA VAL A 387 34.51 6.66 29.03
C VAL A 387 33.40 6.72 27.98
N LEU A 388 33.40 7.75 27.12
CA LEU A 388 32.43 7.86 26.04
C LEU A 388 32.58 6.75 25.00
N VAL A 389 33.81 6.41 24.60
CA VAL A 389 34.08 5.31 23.65
C VAL A 389 33.63 3.97 24.26
N LEU A 390 34.01 3.68 25.50
CA LEU A 390 33.66 2.42 26.17
C LEU A 390 32.13 2.30 26.36
N SER A 391 31.47 3.35 26.84
CA SER A 391 30.01 3.36 27.01
C SER A 391 29.27 3.27 25.67
N SER A 392 29.81 3.84 24.59
CA SER A 392 29.24 3.72 23.25
C SER A 392 29.35 2.31 22.69
N VAL A 393 30.47 1.61 22.93
CA VAL A 393 30.64 0.19 22.54
C VAL A 393 29.63 -0.68 23.28
N VAL A 394 29.53 -0.53 24.61
CA VAL A 394 28.58 -1.28 25.44
C VAL A 394 27.14 -0.97 25.04
N GLY A 395 26.80 0.31 24.85
CA GLY A 395 25.47 0.74 24.41
C GLY A 395 25.10 0.18 23.03
N THR A 396 26.06 0.12 22.11
CA THR A 396 25.84 -0.45 20.77
C THR A 396 25.62 -1.95 20.81
N ALA A 397 26.38 -2.68 21.63
CA ALA A 397 26.19 -4.12 21.84
C ALA A 397 24.81 -4.41 22.47
N LEU A 398 24.44 -3.66 23.51
CA LEU A 398 23.13 -3.76 24.16
C LEU A 398 21.99 -3.47 23.17
N ARG A 399 22.13 -2.42 22.35
CA ARG A 399 21.17 -2.08 21.30
C ARG A 399 21.01 -3.23 20.30
N PHE A 400 22.09 -3.85 19.85
CA PHE A 400 22.02 -5.00 18.95
C PHE A 400 21.26 -6.16 19.59
N VAL A 401 21.58 -6.50 20.85
CA VAL A 401 20.92 -7.59 21.58
C VAL A 401 19.43 -7.31 21.71
N LEU A 402 19.03 -6.12 22.17
CA LEU A 402 17.61 -5.76 22.33
C LEU A 402 16.86 -5.74 21.01
N LEU A 403 17.49 -5.22 19.94
CA LEU A 403 16.89 -5.26 18.62
C LEU A 403 16.69 -6.71 18.16
N ARG A 404 17.65 -7.60 18.38
CA ARG A 404 17.56 -9.00 17.97
C ARG A 404 16.58 -9.83 18.80
N SER A 405 16.62 -9.70 20.13
CA SER A 405 15.92 -10.61 21.06
C SER A 405 14.55 -10.10 21.50
N TRP A 406 14.25 -8.81 21.32
CA TRP A 406 12.99 -8.21 21.76
C TRP A 406 12.25 -7.48 20.66
N VAL A 407 12.91 -6.56 19.94
CA VAL A 407 12.25 -5.79 18.88
C VAL A 407 11.95 -6.66 17.67
N PHE A 408 12.94 -7.45 17.25
CA PHE A 408 12.87 -8.33 16.08
C PHE A 408 12.79 -9.82 16.42
N ALA A 409 12.37 -10.15 17.64
CA ALA A 409 12.17 -11.54 18.08
C ALA A 409 11.17 -12.28 17.16
N ALA A 410 11.50 -13.49 16.71
CA ALA A 410 10.51 -14.33 16.05
C ALA A 410 9.38 -14.67 17.05
N PRO A 411 8.09 -14.63 16.64
CA PRO A 411 7.03 -15.15 17.49
C PRO A 411 7.35 -16.60 17.85
N ALA A 412 7.19 -16.95 19.13
CA ALA A 412 7.38 -18.32 19.57
C ALA A 412 6.50 -19.22 18.70
N LYS A 413 7.09 -20.26 18.08
CA LYS A 413 6.30 -21.32 17.45
C LYS A 413 5.33 -21.82 18.52
N GLU A 414 4.04 -21.60 18.34
CA GLU A 414 3.04 -22.43 19.00
C GLU A 414 3.45 -23.86 18.69
N LYS A 415 3.76 -24.62 19.75
CA LYS A 415 3.99 -26.05 19.63
C LYS A 415 2.71 -26.62 19.05
N GLU A 416 2.75 -27.03 17.79
CA GLU A 416 1.78 -27.97 17.21
C GLU A 416 1.71 -29.14 18.22
N THR A 417 0.60 -29.19 18.93
CA THR A 417 0.25 -30.34 19.75
C THR A 417 -0.15 -31.42 18.75
N SER A 418 0.66 -32.47 18.76
CA SER A 418 0.54 -33.65 17.90
C SER A 418 -0.71 -34.47 18.20
#